data_AF-A0A2R6AP53-F1
#
_entry.id   AF-A0A2R6AP53-F1
#
_cell.length_a   1.000
_cell.length_b   1.000
_cell.length_c   1.000
_cell.angle_alpha   90.00
_cell.angle_beta   90.00
_cell.angle_gamma   90.00
#
_symmetry.space_group_name_H-M   'P 1'
#
loop_
_entity.id
_entity.type
_entity.pdbx_description
1 polymer ?
#
loop_
_entity_poly.entity_id
_entity_poly.type
_entity_poly.pdbx_seq_one_letter_code
_entity_poly.pdbx_strand_id
1 'polypeptide(L)'
;MLLLISECLGVFVWLGFGAFPEPELVPIYGFTWGCAISTWVPVQFHVLTSAFPSEKRGELLGAVATFRGLVATLGPIIALALFLNFGYVAPFVASVIGILITMLLIVKFV
;
A
#
# COMPACT_ATOMS: atom_id res chain seq x y z
N MET A 1 -13.51 0.03 -7.21
CA MET A 1 -12.76 0.13 -8.49
C MET A 1 -11.46 0.93 -8.38
N LEU A 2 -11.48 2.19 -7.90
CA LEU A 2 -10.25 3.00 -7.76
C LEU A 2 -9.21 2.42 -6.80
N LEU A 3 -9.63 1.73 -5.74
CA LEU A 3 -8.70 0.99 -4.86
C LEU A 3 -7.94 -0.10 -5.63
N LEU A 4 -8.62 -0.88 -6.47
CA LEU A 4 -7.96 -1.90 -7.29
C LEU A 4 -6.99 -1.30 -8.30
N ILE A 5 -7.34 -0.15 -8.90
CA ILE A 5 -6.44 0.58 -9.79
C ILE A 5 -5.18 1.02 -9.03
N SER A 6 -5.33 1.54 -7.81
CA SER A 6 -4.20 1.90 -6.95
C SER A 6 -3.28 0.69 -6.69
N GLU A 7 -3.85 -0.46 -6.32
CA GLU A 7 -3.08 -1.66 -6.07
C GLU A 7 -2.33 -2.15 -7.33
N CYS A 8 -2.97 -2.11 -8.52
CA CYS A 8 -2.30 -2.42 -9.78
C CYS A 8 -1.09 -1.52 -10.05
N LEU A 9 -1.23 -0.22 -9.79
CA LEU A 9 -0.12 0.74 -9.91
C LEU A 9 0.99 0.43 -8.89
N GLY A 10 0.62 0.02 -7.66
CA GLY A 10 1.55 -0.46 -6.65
C GLY A 10 2.34 -1.69 -7.10
N VAL A 11 1.66 -2.71 -7.67
CA VAL A 11 2.32 -3.90 -8.23
C VAL A 11 3.36 -3.51 -9.28
N PHE A 12 3.00 -2.61 -10.20
CA PHE A 12 3.92 -2.11 -11.22
C PHE A 12 5.17 -1.47 -10.59
N VAL A 13 4.99 -0.61 -9.58
CA VAL A 13 6.11 0.07 -8.89
C VAL A 13 7.04 -0.94 -8.23
N TRP A 14 6.51 -1.88 -7.45
CA TRP A 14 7.36 -2.82 -6.69
C TRP A 14 8.01 -3.87 -7.57
N LEU A 15 7.32 -4.38 -8.60
CA LEU A 15 7.95 -5.23 -9.61
C LEU A 15 9.02 -4.47 -10.40
N GLY A 16 8.75 -3.20 -10.72
CA GLY A 16 9.70 -2.30 -11.38
C GLY A 16 11.00 -2.19 -10.59
N PHE A 17 10.93 -1.74 -9.33
CA PHE A 17 12.11 -1.66 -8.47
C PHE A 17 12.82 -3.01 -8.28
N GLY A 18 12.07 -4.11 -8.16
CA GLY A 18 12.65 -5.44 -7.99
C GLY A 18 13.40 -5.97 -9.21
N ALA A 19 12.95 -5.63 -10.42
CA ALA A 19 13.52 -6.12 -11.67
C ALA A 19 14.54 -5.16 -12.32
N PHE A 20 14.31 -3.85 -12.15
CA PHE A 20 15.00 -2.76 -12.84
C PHE A 20 15.33 -1.64 -11.83
N PRO A 21 16.39 -1.81 -11.01
CA PRO A 21 16.78 -0.87 -9.96
C PRO A 21 17.61 0.32 -10.48
N GLU A 22 17.45 0.70 -11.75
CA GLU A 22 18.19 1.80 -12.36
C GLU A 22 17.73 3.17 -11.83
N PRO A 23 18.65 4.05 -11.42
CA PRO A 23 18.31 5.40 -10.94
C PRO A 23 17.48 6.22 -11.93
N GLU A 24 17.67 5.99 -13.23
CA GLU A 24 16.98 6.67 -14.32
C GLU A 24 15.46 6.36 -14.34
N LEU A 25 15.05 5.23 -13.77
CA LEU A 25 13.64 4.80 -13.72
C LEU A 25 12.91 5.30 -12.46
N VAL A 26 13.63 5.82 -11.47
CA VAL A 26 13.06 6.34 -10.22
C VAL A 26 11.98 7.41 -10.46
N PRO A 27 12.11 8.37 -11.40
CA PRO A 27 11.05 9.33 -11.69
C PRO A 27 9.75 8.68 -12.17
N ILE A 28 9.85 7.61 -12.97
CA ILE A 28 8.68 6.86 -13.46
C ILE A 28 8.00 6.18 -12.27
N TYR A 29 8.76 5.46 -11.45
CA TYR A 29 8.20 4.79 -10.26
C TYR A 29 7.59 5.78 -9.27
N GLY A 30 8.25 6.92 -9.04
CA GLY A 30 7.76 7.99 -8.18
C GLY A 30 6.45 8.59 -8.69
N PHE A 31 6.35 8.85 -10.00
CA PHE A 31 5.12 9.33 -10.62
C PHE A 31 3.98 8.31 -10.49
N THR A 32 4.23 7.04 -10.85
CA THR A 32 3.23 5.98 -10.74
C THR A 32 2.78 5.78 -9.29
N TRP A 33 3.70 5.84 -8.33
CA TRP A 33 3.40 5.76 -6.91
C TRP A 33 2.56 6.95 -6.43
N GLY A 34 2.85 8.16 -6.93
CA GLY A 34 2.03 9.34 -6.70
C GLY A 34 0.59 9.13 -7.16
N CYS A 35 0.39 8.59 -8.38
CA CYS A 35 -0.94 8.24 -8.89
C CYS A 35 -1.65 7.17 -8.03
N ALA A 36 -0.92 6.15 -7.57
CA ALA A 36 -1.45 5.13 -6.66
C ALA A 36 -1.95 5.77 -5.35
N ILE A 37 -1.15 6.67 -4.76
CA ILE A 37 -1.53 7.39 -3.54
C ILE A 37 -2.73 8.31 -3.77
N SER A 38 -2.78 9.02 -4.89
CA SER A 38 -3.91 9.90 -5.19
C SER A 38 -5.22 9.12 -5.40
N THR A 39 -5.16 7.85 -5.78
CA THR A 39 -6.34 7.01 -6.01
C THR A 39 -6.82 6.26 -4.77
N TRP A 40 -5.94 5.89 -3.82
CA TRP A 40 -6.38 5.17 -2.61
C TRP A 40 -6.77 6.06 -1.43
N VAL A 41 -6.11 7.20 -1.19
CA VAL A 41 -6.27 7.98 0.05
C VAL A 41 -7.67 8.57 0.13
N PRO A 42 -8.15 9.34 -0.87
CA PRO A 42 -9.49 9.90 -0.80
C PRO A 42 -10.57 8.81 -0.77
N VAL A 43 -10.36 7.70 -1.48
CA VAL A 43 -11.32 6.59 -1.55
C VAL A 43 -11.39 5.86 -0.21
N GLN A 44 -10.26 5.57 0.44
CA GLN A 44 -10.22 4.99 1.78
C GLN A 44 -10.95 5.89 2.79
N PHE A 45 -10.68 7.20 2.79
CA PHE A 45 -11.40 8.14 3.66
C PHE A 45 -12.90 8.13 3.39
N HIS A 46 -13.33 8.10 2.12
CA HIS A 46 -14.74 8.04 1.77
C HIS A 46 -15.41 6.75 2.25
N VAL A 47 -14.77 5.59 2.04
CA VAL A 47 -15.28 4.28 2.51
C VAL A 47 -15.41 4.26 4.04
N LEU A 48 -14.39 4.71 4.77
CA LEU A 48 -14.45 4.74 6.23
C LEU A 48 -15.52 5.70 6.75
N THR A 49 -15.61 6.90 6.18
CA THR A 49 -16.58 7.90 6.64
C THR A 49 -18.02 7.53 6.32
N SER A 50 -18.27 6.81 5.22
CA SER A 50 -19.60 6.29 4.90
C SER A 50 -20.02 5.12 5.79
N ALA A 51 -19.07 4.32 6.27
CA ALA A 51 -19.34 3.22 7.21
C ALA A 51 -19.51 3.67 8.68
N PHE A 52 -18.87 4.76 9.08
CA PHE A 52 -18.86 5.21 10.48
C PHE A 52 -20.05 6.12 10.82
N PRO A 53 -20.68 5.93 12.00
CA PRO A 53 -21.68 6.87 12.52
C PRO A 53 -21.13 8.29 12.63
N SER A 54 -21.96 9.28 12.32
CA SER A 54 -21.59 10.70 12.31
C SER A 54 -20.98 11.16 13.62
N GLU A 55 -21.52 10.71 14.76
CA GLU A 55 -21.16 11.16 16.11
C GLU A 55 -19.78 10.63 16.53
N LYS A 56 -19.36 9.49 15.97
CA LYS A 56 -18.10 8.80 16.32
C LYS A 56 -17.04 8.84 15.23
N ARG A 57 -17.33 9.48 14.09
CA ARG A 57 -16.48 9.44 12.89
C ARG A 57 -15.05 9.92 13.18
N GLY A 58 -14.88 10.97 13.98
CA GLY A 58 -13.56 11.48 14.36
C GLY A 58 -12.75 10.48 15.18
N GLU A 59 -13.36 9.89 16.21
CA GLU A 59 -12.74 8.85 17.07
C GLU A 59 -12.35 7.62 16.25
N LEU A 60 -13.26 7.09 15.44
CA LEU A 60 -13.04 5.88 14.65
C LEU A 60 -12.00 6.09 13.54
N LEU A 61 -12.00 7.24 12.86
CA LEU A 61 -10.93 7.57 11.90
C LEU A 61 -9.57 7.67 12.60
N GLY A 62 -9.52 8.30 13.77
CA GLY A 62 -8.30 8.37 14.59
C GLY A 62 -7.79 6.99 14.96
N ALA A 63 -8.67 6.12 15.47
CA ALA A 63 -8.32 4.75 15.83
C ALA A 63 -7.80 3.94 14.65
N VAL A 64 -8.44 4.02 13.47
CA VAL A 64 -7.96 3.35 12.26
C VAL A 64 -6.61 3.91 11.81
N ALA A 65 -6.42 5.23 11.86
CA ALA A 65 -5.15 5.85 11.50
C ALA A 65 -4.01 5.41 12.44
N THR A 66 -4.26 5.36 13.75
CA THR A 66 -3.31 4.86 14.76
C THR A 66 -2.97 3.39 14.50
N PHE A 67 -3.97 2.53 14.33
CA PHE A 67 -3.75 1.11 14.04
C PHE A 67 -2.92 0.92 12.77
N ARG A 68 -3.28 1.61 11.68
CA ARG A 68 -2.53 1.58 10.42
C ARG A 68 -1.08 2.02 10.62
N GLY A 69 -0.85 3.08 11.39
CA GLY A 69 0.49 3.56 11.73
C GLY A 69 1.31 2.50 12.47
N LEU A 70 0.74 1.88 13.50
CA LEU A 70 1.39 0.84 14.29
C LEU A 70 1.72 -0.42 13.46
N VAL A 71 0.87 -0.80 12.52
CA VAL A 71 1.16 -1.93 11.63
C VAL A 71 2.24 -1.54 10.61
N ALA A 72 2.20 -0.32 10.07
CA ALA A 72 3.15 0.17 9.08
C ALA A 72 4.59 0.27 9.61
N THR A 73 4.79 0.51 10.91
CA THR A 73 6.14 0.54 11.51
C THR A 73 6.86 -0.82 11.45
N LEU A 74 6.12 -1.92 11.33
CA LEU A 74 6.71 -3.25 11.15
C LEU A 74 7.26 -3.46 9.73
N GLY A 75 6.77 -2.70 8.74
CA GLY A 75 7.16 -2.82 7.34
C GLY A 75 8.68 -2.73 7.13
N PRO A 76 9.36 -1.67 7.59
CA PRO A 76 10.81 -1.56 7.48
C PRO A 76 11.59 -2.67 8.18
N ILE A 77 11.10 -3.18 9.33
CA ILE A 77 11.75 -4.27 10.07
C ILE A 77 11.68 -5.57 9.27
N ILE A 78 10.50 -5.89 8.73
CA ILE A 78 10.29 -7.07 7.89
C ILE A 78 11.11 -6.95 6.61
N ALA A 79 11.09 -5.79 5.95
CA ALA A 79 11.88 -5.54 4.75
C ALA A 79 13.38 -5.70 4.99
N LEU A 80 13.90 -5.16 6.10
CA LEU A 80 15.30 -5.32 6.48
C LEU A 80 15.65 -6.80 6.71
N ALA A 81 14.82 -7.53 7.46
CA ALA A 81 15.03 -8.96 7.70
C ALA A 81 15.04 -9.75 6.38
N LEU A 82 14.09 -9.48 5.48
CA LEU A 82 14.05 -10.12 4.17
C LEU A 82 15.29 -9.80 3.34
N PHE A 83 15.72 -8.53 3.33
CA PHE A 83 16.92 -8.10 2.62
C PHE A 83 18.18 -8.82 3.12
N LEU A 84 18.38 -8.87 4.44
CA LEU A 84 19.57 -9.47 5.04
C LEU A 84 19.66 -10.99 4.81
N ASN A 85 18.51 -11.68 4.73
CA ASN A 85 18.46 -13.14 4.60
C ASN A 85 18.32 -13.64 3.16
N PHE A 86 17.70 -12.84 2.27
CA PHE A 86 17.31 -13.28 0.92
C PHE A 86 17.71 -12.29 -0.19
N GLY A 87 18.32 -11.15 0.16
CA GLY A 87 18.86 -10.17 -0.78
C GLY A 87 17.86 -9.12 -1.25
N TYR A 88 18.31 -8.31 -2.23
CA TYR A 88 17.61 -7.10 -2.70
C TYR A 88 16.17 -7.32 -3.15
N VAL A 89 15.91 -8.41 -3.87
CA VAL A 89 14.61 -8.66 -4.52
C VAL A 89 13.53 -9.09 -3.51
N ALA A 90 13.92 -9.70 -2.39
CA ALA A 90 12.99 -10.35 -1.48
C ALA A 90 11.93 -9.42 -0.83
N PRO A 91 12.27 -8.20 -0.35
CA PRO A 91 11.27 -7.26 0.16
C PRO A 91 10.23 -6.86 -0.90
N PHE A 92 10.62 -6.72 -2.17
CA PHE A 92 9.71 -6.35 -3.25
C PHE A 92 8.71 -7.48 -3.56
N VAL A 93 9.18 -8.73 -3.58
CA VAL A 93 8.31 -9.90 -3.74
C VAL A 93 7.29 -9.97 -2.60
N ALA A 94 7.73 -9.77 -1.37
CA ALA A 94 6.83 -9.74 -0.21
C ALA A 94 5.79 -8.61 -0.31
N SER A 95 6.18 -7.42 -0.75
CA SER A 95 5.26 -6.30 -1.01
C SER A 95 4.22 -6.64 -2.07
N VAL A 96 4.62 -7.27 -3.18
CA VAL A 96 3.69 -7.70 -4.24
C VAL A 96 2.70 -8.74 -3.70
N ILE A 97 3.15 -9.74 -2.92
CA ILE A 97 2.26 -10.71 -2.28
C ILE A 97 1.25 -10.00 -1.37
N GLY A 98 1.70 -9.05 -0.55
CA GLY A 98 0.82 -8.26 0.32
C GLY A 98 -0.22 -7.46 -0.45
N ILE A 99 0.16 -6.89 -1.60
CA ILE A 99 -0.77 -6.17 -2.48
C ILE A 99 -1.78 -7.12 -3.11
N LEU A 100 -1.35 -8.30 -3.59
CA LEU A 100 -2.29 -9.29 -4.14
C LEU A 100 -3.31 -9.75 -3.09
N ILE A 101 -2.89 -9.98 -1.85
CA ILE A 101 -3.80 -10.27 -0.73
C ILE A 101 -4.76 -9.09 -0.52
N THR A 102 -4.26 -7.86 -0.55
CA THR A 102 -5.08 -6.64 -0.41
C THR A 102 -6.11 -6.54 -1.52
N MET A 103 -5.75 -6.81 -2.78
CA MET A 103 -6.68 -6.85 -3.90
C MET A 103 -7.78 -7.90 -3.71
N LEU A 104 -7.44 -9.10 -3.23
CA LEU A 104 -8.42 -10.14 -2.92
C LEU A 104 -9.39 -9.69 -1.83
N LEU A 105 -8.90 -9.02 -0.79
CA LEU A 105 -9.74 -8.48 0.28
C LEU A 105 -10.64 -7.35 -0.22
N ILE A 106 -10.12 -6.44 -1.06
CA ILE A 106 -10.93 -5.39 -1.68
C ILE A 106 -12.06 -6.01 -2.49
N VAL A 107 -11.78 -6.95 -3.40
CA VAL A 107 -12.81 -7.62 -4.21
C VAL A 107 -13.87 -8.32 -3.35
N LYS A 108 -13.47 -8.88 -2.21
CA LYS A 108 -14.38 -9.61 -1.32
C LYS A 108 -15.26 -8.70 -0.46
N PHE A 109 -14.75 -7.54 -0.02
CA PHE A 109 -15.37 -6.74 1.03
C PHE A 109 -15.77 -5.31 0.62
N VAL A 110 -15.37 -4.84 -0.56
CA VAL A 110 -15.62 -3.48 -1.07
C VAL A 110 -16.27 -3.53 -2.45
#